data_AF-A0A512AN90-F1
#
_entry.id   AF-A0A512AN90-F1
#
_cell.length_a   1.000
_cell.length_b   1.000
_cell.length_c   1.000
_cell.angle_alpha   90.00
_cell.angle_beta   90.00
_cell.angle_gamma   90.00
#
_symmetry.space_group_name_H-M   'P 1'
#
loop_
_entity.id
_entity.type
_entity.pdbx_description
1 polymer ?
#
loop_
_entity_poly.entity_id
_entity_poly.type
_entity_poly.pdbx_seq_one_letter_code
_entity_poly.pdbx_strand_id
1 'polypeptide(L)'
;MGEAHPESIARIKELTGHKPRHGTTPDGRQCLHIGDLMIVATEFALWSDPSVWEYSDDIIAVSWGGNTVRMQRDHDGAWTANIIPDPLRGKARFVI
;
A
#
# COMPACT_ATOMS: atom_id res chain seq x y z
N MET A 1 -2.50 1.21 -17.00
CA MET A 1 -1.36 1.91 -16.38
C MET A 1 -1.95 2.67 -15.20
N GLY A 2 -1.80 2.17 -13.97
CA GLY A 2 -2.37 2.85 -12.80
C GLY A 2 -1.52 4.08 -12.52
N GLU A 3 -2.12 5.27 -12.60
CA GLU A 3 -1.42 6.53 -12.38
C GLU A 3 -0.76 6.51 -11.01
N ALA A 4 0.56 6.67 -11.00
CA ALA A 4 1.30 6.99 -9.80
C ALA A 4 0.78 8.35 -9.32
N HIS A 5 0.18 8.40 -8.14
CA HIS A 5 -0.27 9.65 -7.54
C HIS A 5 0.76 10.06 -6.49
N PRO A 6 1.68 11.00 -6.75
CA PRO A 6 2.58 11.58 -5.73
C PRO A 6 1.83 12.03 -4.47
N GLU A 7 0.57 12.42 -4.65
CA GLU A 7 -0.39 12.73 -3.59
C GLU A 7 -0.63 11.57 -2.62
N SER A 8 -0.52 10.31 -3.07
CA SER A 8 -0.66 9.14 -2.21
C SER A 8 0.48 9.03 -1.20
N ILE A 9 1.72 9.35 -1.57
CA ILE A 9 2.84 9.36 -0.62
C ILE A 9 2.63 10.46 0.44
N ALA A 10 2.23 11.66 -0.01
CA ALA A 10 1.93 12.76 0.89
C ALA A 10 0.78 12.41 1.83
N ARG A 11 -0.29 11.81 1.30
CA ARG A 11 -1.47 11.38 2.05
C ARG A 11 -1.16 10.29 3.07
N ILE A 12 -0.37 9.28 2.70
CA ILE A 12 0.06 8.25 3.64
C ILE A 12 0.87 8.90 4.77
N LYS A 13 1.78 9.82 4.46
CA LYS A 13 2.56 10.54 5.48
C LYS A 13 1.66 11.38 6.39
N GLU A 14 0.67 12.07 5.84
CA GLU A 14 -0.29 12.88 6.59
C GLU A 14 -1.12 12.01 7.56
N LEU A 15 -1.68 10.91 7.08
CA LEU A 15 -2.59 10.05 7.85
C LEU A 15 -1.87 9.14 8.84
N THR A 16 -0.68 8.64 8.50
CA THR A 16 0.06 7.65 9.30
C THR A 16 1.27 8.25 10.04
N GLY A 17 1.71 9.45 9.70
CA GLY A 17 2.98 10.02 10.17
C GLY A 17 4.23 9.41 9.52
N HIS A 18 4.07 8.40 8.66
CA HIS A 18 5.19 7.64 8.10
C HIS A 18 5.32 7.82 6.60
N LYS A 19 6.56 8.03 6.13
CA LYS A 19 6.86 8.01 4.69
C LYS A 19 6.99 6.55 4.22
N PRO A 20 6.25 6.14 3.17
CA PRO A 20 6.44 4.85 2.52
C PRO A 20 7.89 4.63 2.09
N ARG A 21 8.43 3.44 2.33
CA ARG A 21 9.79 3.06 1.94
C ARG A 21 9.81 1.70 1.29
N HIS A 22 10.33 1.65 0.08
CA HIS A 22 10.57 0.42 -0.65
C HIS A 22 11.72 -0.39 -0.02
N GLY A 23 11.60 -1.72 -0.08
CA GLY A 23 12.59 -2.64 0.46
C GLY A 23 12.55 -4.01 -0.22
N THR A 24 13.38 -4.92 0.30
CA THR A 24 13.46 -6.30 -0.14
C THR A 24 13.48 -7.20 1.09
N THR A 25 12.58 -8.18 1.10
CA THR A 25 12.50 -9.21 2.14
C THR A 25 13.65 -10.21 2.02
N PRO A 26 13.97 -10.99 3.07
CA PRO A 26 15.10 -11.93 3.05
C PRO A 26 15.05 -13.00 1.94
N ASP A 27 13.84 -13.33 1.44
CA ASP A 27 13.64 -14.27 0.34
C ASP A 27 13.69 -13.62 -1.05
N GLY A 28 14.04 -12.33 -1.13
CA GLY A 28 14.21 -11.60 -2.37
C GLY A 28 12.93 -10.94 -2.91
N ARG A 29 11.78 -11.08 -2.25
CA ARG A 29 10.56 -10.37 -2.67
C ARG A 29 10.62 -8.89 -2.33
N GLN A 30 10.07 -8.05 -3.21
CA GLN A 30 9.93 -6.62 -2.96
C GLN A 30 8.87 -6.36 -1.88
N CYS A 31 9.10 -5.34 -1.06
CA CYS A 31 8.16 -4.89 -0.04
C CYS A 31 8.07 -3.37 0.03
N LEU A 32 6.99 -2.88 0.65
CA LEU A 32 6.77 -1.49 1.01
C LEU A 32 6.54 -1.40 2.53
N HIS A 33 7.32 -0.57 3.20
CA HIS A 33 7.21 -0.28 4.62
C HIS A 33 6.47 1.04 4.86
N ILE A 34 5.50 1.03 5.79
CA ILE A 34 4.77 2.21 6.27
C ILE A 34 4.71 2.13 7.81
N GLY A 35 5.65 2.78 8.50
CA GLY A 35 5.82 2.57 9.94
C GLY A 35 6.19 1.11 10.22
N ASP A 36 5.44 0.45 11.09
CA ASP A 36 5.60 -0.98 11.41
C ASP A 36 4.88 -1.91 10.42
N LEU A 37 4.07 -1.37 9.50
CA LEU A 37 3.38 -2.13 8.46
C LEU A 37 4.36 -2.49 7.32
N MET A 38 4.35 -3.76 6.89
CA MET A 38 5.06 -4.22 5.70
C MET A 38 4.08 -4.87 4.71
N ILE A 39 4.02 -4.34 3.49
CA ILE A 39 3.26 -4.89 2.37
C ILE A 39 4.25 -5.66 1.47
N VAL A 40 4.10 -6.97 1.35
CA VAL A 40 4.96 -7.80 0.50
C VAL A 40 4.29 -8.00 -0.85
N ALA A 41 4.99 -7.68 -1.94
CA ALA A 41 4.41 -7.81 -3.28
C ALA A 41 4.11 -9.28 -3.60
N THR A 42 2.93 -9.55 -4.18
CA THR A 42 2.56 -10.89 -4.66
C THR A 42 3.13 -11.19 -6.05
N GLU A 43 3.56 -10.15 -6.77
CA GLU A 43 4.17 -10.17 -8.09
C GLU A 43 5.24 -9.07 -8.19
N PHE A 44 6.03 -9.03 -9.27
CA PHE A 44 7.04 -7.98 -9.46
C PHE A 44 6.38 -6.59 -9.56
N ALA A 45 6.32 -5.88 -8.44
CA ALA A 45 5.96 -4.49 -8.36
C ALA A 45 7.17 -3.67 -8.83
N LEU A 46 7.18 -3.19 -10.07
CA LEU A 46 8.28 -2.37 -10.60
C LEU A 46 8.39 -1.06 -9.81
N TRP A 47 9.03 -1.08 -8.62
CA TRP A 47 9.25 0.02 -7.65
C TRP A 47 8.22 1.14 -7.73
N SER A 48 6.94 0.78 -7.89
CA SER A 48 5.89 1.75 -8.15
C SER A 48 5.52 2.43 -6.85
N ASP A 49 5.03 3.65 -6.94
CA ASP A 49 4.49 4.31 -5.75
C ASP A 49 3.20 3.61 -5.30
N PRO A 50 2.91 3.60 -3.99
CA PRO A 50 1.63 3.16 -3.47
C PRO A 50 0.50 4.09 -3.92
N SER A 51 -0.71 3.55 -4.10
CA SER A 51 -1.92 4.33 -4.39
C SER A 51 -2.88 4.28 -3.21
N VAL A 52 -3.39 5.44 -2.78
CA VAL A 52 -4.49 5.53 -1.80
C VAL A 52 -5.81 5.69 -2.56
N TRP A 53 -6.81 4.86 -2.25
CA TRP A 53 -8.12 4.90 -2.95
C TRP A 53 -9.33 5.05 -2.02
N GLU A 54 -9.16 4.81 -0.72
CA GLU A 54 -10.15 5.10 0.33
C GLU A 54 -9.40 5.76 1.49
N TYR A 55 -9.92 6.87 1.99
CA TYR A 55 -9.41 7.48 3.22
C TYR A 55 -10.51 8.26 3.95
N SER A 56 -10.46 8.22 5.28
CA SER A 56 -11.22 9.04 6.23
C SER A 56 -10.41 9.20 7.51
N ASP A 57 -10.97 9.81 8.55
CA ASP A 57 -10.31 9.92 9.87
C ASP A 57 -10.01 8.54 10.49
N ASP A 58 -10.80 7.53 10.13
CA ASP A 58 -10.75 6.19 10.72
C ASP A 58 -10.32 5.09 9.74
N ILE A 59 -10.22 5.37 8.44
CA ILE A 59 -9.91 4.36 7.42
C ILE A 59 -8.84 4.88 6.47
N ILE A 60 -7.91 4.01 6.06
CA ILE A 60 -7.01 4.24 4.94
C ILE A 60 -6.81 2.93 4.17
N ALA A 61 -7.00 2.95 2.86
CA ALA A 61 -6.74 1.82 1.98
C ALA A 61 -5.61 2.15 1.00
N VAL A 62 -4.52 1.39 1.10
CA VAL A 62 -3.32 1.51 0.29
C VAL A 62 -3.19 0.30 -0.62
N SER A 63 -3.07 0.52 -1.93
CA SER A 63 -2.80 -0.52 -2.92
C SER A 63 -1.33 -0.47 -3.35
N TRP A 64 -0.64 -1.60 -3.30
CA TRP A 64 0.73 -1.73 -3.77
C TRP A 64 1.10 -3.19 -4.08
N GLY A 65 1.80 -3.41 -5.19
CA GLY A 65 2.37 -4.72 -5.56
C GLY A 65 1.39 -5.90 -5.55
N GLY A 66 0.20 -5.70 -6.10
CA GLY A 66 -0.85 -6.73 -6.14
C GLY A 66 -1.56 -6.98 -4.81
N ASN A 67 -1.35 -6.12 -3.81
CA ASN A 67 -2.04 -6.17 -2.53
C ASN A 67 -2.77 -4.87 -2.26
N THR A 68 -3.87 -4.98 -1.52
CA THR A 68 -4.52 -3.86 -0.86
C THR A 68 -4.40 -4.05 0.65
N VAL A 69 -3.92 -3.04 1.36
CA VAL A 69 -3.93 -3.02 2.81
C VAL A 69 -4.90 -1.94 3.27
N ARG A 70 -5.93 -2.36 3.99
CA ARG A 70 -6.91 -1.48 4.60
C ARG A 70 -6.59 -1.39 6.09
N MET A 71 -6.16 -0.21 6.52
CA MET A 71 -5.99 0.10 7.93
C MET A 71 -7.25 0.78 8.43
N GLN A 72 -7.75 0.33 9.56
CA GLN A 72 -8.94 0.87 10.21
C GLN A 72 -8.62 1.16 11.67
N ARG A 73 -8.93 2.38 12.10
CA ARG A 73 -8.85 2.81 13.48
C ARG A 73 -10.06 2.26 14.22
N ASP A 74 -9.81 1.63 15.36
CA ASP A 74 -10.87 1.20 16.26
C ASP A 74 -11.34 2.34 17.18
N HIS A 75 -12.38 2.06 17.97
CA HIS A 75 -12.95 3.04 18.91
C HIS A 75 -11.97 3.47 20.01
N ASP A 76 -10.92 2.69 20.27
CA ASP A 76 -9.88 2.99 21.26
C ASP A 76 -8.71 3.77 20.63
N GLY A 77 -8.80 4.09 19.34
CA GLY A 77 -7.79 4.84 18.60
C GLY A 77 -6.63 3.99 18.06
N ALA A 78 -6.67 2.67 18.25
CA ALA A 78 -5.65 1.77 17.75
C ALA A 78 -5.91 1.43 16.27
N TRP A 79 -4.83 1.33 15.50
CA TRP A 79 -4.91 0.95 14.09
C TRP A 79 -4.82 -0.57 13.94
N THR A 80 -5.81 -1.15 13.26
CA THR A 80 -5.78 -2.52 12.79
C THR A 80 -5.55 -2.54 11.29
N ALA A 81 -4.79 -3.50 10.77
CA ALA A 81 -4.51 -3.62 9.34
C ALA A 81 -4.99 -4.97 8.81
N ASN A 82 -5.81 -4.93 7.77
CA ASN A 82 -6.25 -6.10 7.03
C ASN A 82 -5.64 -6.10 5.64
N ILE A 83 -4.97 -7.20 5.29
CA ILE A 83 -4.37 -7.40 3.97
C ILE A 83 -5.37 -8.16 3.10
N ILE A 84 -5.72 -7.54 1.99
CA ILE A 84 -6.59 -8.09 0.96
C ILE A 84 -5.70 -8.31 -0.27
N PRO A 85 -5.33 -9.56 -0.60
CA PRO A 85 -4.67 -9.86 -1.85
C PRO A 85 -5.58 -9.41 -3.00
N ASP A 86 -5.07 -8.64 -3.95
CA ASP A 86 -5.83 -8.24 -5.15
C ASP A 86 -5.29 -9.03 -6.36
N PRO A 87 -5.89 -10.19 -6.68
CA PRO A 87 -5.44 -11.03 -7.79
C PRO A 87 -5.75 -10.45 -9.18
N LEU A 88 -6.54 -9.36 -9.27
CA LEU A 88 -6.99 -8.77 -10.54
C LEU A 88 -6.20 -7.51 -10.91
N ARG A 89 -5.84 -6.65 -9.94
CA ARG A 89 -5.05 -5.44 -10.23
C ARG A 89 -3.60 -5.72 -10.61
N GLY A 90 -3.04 -6.84 -10.19
CA GLY A 90 -1.68 -7.22 -10.59
C GLY A 90 -1.55 -7.77 -12.03
N LYS A 91 -2.62 -8.37 -12.54
CA LYS A 91 -2.62 -9.03 -13.85
C LYS A 91 -2.86 -8.10 -15.04
N ALA A 92 -3.30 -6.86 -14.82
CA ALA A 92 -3.71 -5.96 -15.89
C ALA A 92 -2.56 -5.07 -16.39
N ARG A 93 -1.66 -5.64 -17.22
CA ARG A 93 -0.77 -4.83 -18.07
C ARG A 93 -1.50 -4.49 -19.36
N PHE A 94 -1.96 -3.24 -19.50
CA PHE A 94 -2.23 -2.68 -20.83
C PHE A 94 -0.89 -2.38 -21.50
N VAL A 95 -0.57 -3.18 -22.53
CA VAL A 95 0.50 -2.89 -23.48
C VAL A 95 -0.13 -2.02 -24.57
N ILE A 96 0.39 -0.80 -24.75
CA ILE A 96 0.12 0.02 -25.94
C ILE A 96 1.22 -0.27 -26.95
#